data_AF-A0A2N5H390-F1
#
_entry.id   AF-A0A2N5H390-F1
#
_cell.length_a   1.000
_cell.length_b   1.000
_cell.length_c   1.000
_cell.angle_alpha   90.00
_cell.angle_beta   90.00
_cell.angle_gamma   90.00
#
_symmetry.space_group_name_H-M   'P 1'
#
loop_
_entity.id
_entity.type
_entity.pdbx_description
1 polymer ?
#
loop_
_entity_poly.entity_id
_entity_poly.type
_entity_poly.pdbx_seq_one_letter_code
_entity_poly.pdbx_strand_id
1 'polypeptide(L)'
;MGKLTNHPKWFTKWRLITTIVVMVMILLHAGISYYQANYCNANITINGIKVGGLTAVQALQKLETTVLKNEVYGGEQQFLDGEDTKMAFLDNDLPAVKKLLSRQKKPFLTLEGSLT
;
A
#
# COMPACT_ATOMS: atom_id res chain seq x y z
N MET A 1 51.37 -27.52 -17.21
CA MET A 1 50.67 -26.98 -16.03
C MET A 1 49.20 -26.81 -16.40
N GLY A 2 48.32 -27.72 -15.98
CA GLY A 2 46.87 -27.62 -16.22
C GLY A 2 46.12 -27.78 -14.91
N LYS A 3 45.45 -26.74 -14.42
CA LYS A 3 44.62 -26.84 -13.22
C LYS A 3 43.33 -27.58 -13.57
N LEU A 4 43.19 -28.81 -13.08
CA LEU A 4 41.94 -29.56 -13.08
C LEU A 4 41.02 -28.96 -12.01
N THR A 5 40.15 -28.03 -12.40
CA THR A 5 39.08 -27.55 -11.51
C THR A 5 37.97 -28.58 -11.44
N ASN A 6 38.16 -29.61 -10.61
CA ASN A 6 37.10 -30.55 -10.26
C ASN A 6 36.15 -29.86 -9.28
N HIS A 7 35.12 -29.18 -9.81
CA HIS A 7 34.06 -28.64 -8.97
C HIS A 7 33.26 -29.81 -8.38
N PRO A 8 33.14 -29.94 -7.04
CA PRO A 8 32.42 -31.04 -6.43
C PRO A 8 30.96 -31.04 -6.91
N LYS A 9 30.48 -32.18 -7.41
CA LYS A 9 29.14 -32.35 -8.03
C LYS A 9 27.99 -31.88 -7.13
N TRP A 10 28.20 -31.90 -5.82
CA TRP A 10 27.28 -31.36 -4.81
C TRP A 10 27.11 -29.83 -4.94
N PHE A 11 28.20 -29.08 -5.15
CA PHE A 11 28.16 -27.62 -5.29
C PHE A 11 27.34 -27.16 -6.50
N THR A 12 27.43 -27.88 -7.63
CA THR A 12 26.63 -27.58 -8.84
C THR A 12 25.12 -27.79 -8.60
N LYS A 13 24.75 -28.80 -7.80
CA LYS A 13 23.34 -29.04 -7.42
C LYS A 13 22.80 -27.95 -6.50
N TRP A 14 23.58 -27.52 -5.50
CA TRP A 14 23.20 -26.41 -4.63
C TRP A 14 23.07 -25.10 -5.40
N ARG A 15 23.97 -24.83 -6.36
CA ARG A 15 23.89 -23.64 -7.22
C ARG A 15 22.59 -23.59 -8.04
N LEU A 16 22.13 -24.74 -8.54
CA LEU A 16 20.84 -24.81 -9.25
C LEU A 16 19.66 -24.55 -8.30
N ILE A 17 19.66 -25.17 -7.12
CA ILE A 17 18.61 -24.96 -6.11
C ILE A 17 18.54 -23.49 -5.68
N THR A 18 19.69 -22.86 -5.37
CA THR A 18 19.72 -21.44 -4.98
C THR A 18 19.23 -20.54 -6.10
N THR A 19 19.53 -20.87 -7.36
CA THR A 19 19.07 -20.08 -8.51
C THR A 19 17.55 -20.12 -8.64
N ILE A 20 16.93 -21.30 -8.47
CA ILE A 20 15.48 -21.47 -8.49
C ILE A 20 14.82 -20.71 -7.33
N VAL A 21 15.37 -20.83 -6.11
CA VAL A 21 14.84 -20.13 -4.93
C VAL A 21 14.88 -18.61 -5.13
N VAL A 22 16.00 -18.07 -5.61
CA VAL A 22 16.12 -16.63 -5.89
C VAL A 22 15.13 -16.19 -6.96
N MET A 23 14.95 -16.97 -8.03
CA MET A 23 13.97 -16.69 -9.08
C MET A 23 12.54 -16.64 -8.52
N VAL A 24 12.15 -17.60 -7.69
CA VAL A 24 10.82 -17.62 -7.05
C VAL A 24 10.63 -16.42 -6.13
N MET A 25 11.65 -16.04 -5.35
CA MET A 25 11.59 -14.87 -4.47
C MET A 25 11.39 -13.57 -5.26
N ILE A 26 12.05 -13.43 -6.41
CA ILE A 26 11.85 -12.27 -7.30
C ILE A 26 10.42 -12.22 -7.84
N LEU A 27 9.87 -13.35 -8.29
CA LEU A 27 8.50 -13.43 -8.80
C LEU A 27 7.46 -13.09 -7.71
N LEU A 28 7.66 -13.60 -6.49
CA LEU A 28 6.81 -13.28 -5.35
C LEU A 28 6.87 -11.78 -5.02
N HIS A 29 8.07 -11.20 -4.98
CA HIS A 29 8.24 -9.76 -4.74
C HIS A 29 7.56 -8.91 -5.81
N ALA A 30 7.69 -9.29 -7.08
CA ALA A 30 7.05 -8.60 -8.19
C ALA A 30 5.52 -8.66 -8.09
N GLY A 31 4.95 -9.83 -7.82
CA GLY A 31 3.50 -10.01 -7.65
C GLY A 31 2.94 -9.21 -6.46
N ILE A 32 3.60 -9.29 -5.31
CA ILE A 32 3.21 -8.53 -4.10
C ILE A 32 3.33 -7.02 -4.37
N SER A 33 4.42 -6.57 -5.00
CA SER A 33 4.62 -5.16 -5.33
C SER A 33 3.58 -4.63 -6.32
N TYR A 34 3.24 -5.43 -7.34
CA TYR A 34 2.20 -5.10 -8.31
C TYR A 34 0.82 -5.00 -7.67
N TYR A 35 0.48 -5.95 -6.79
CA TYR A 35 -0.77 -5.90 -6.02
C TYR A 35 -0.80 -4.63 -5.14
N GLN A 36 0.23 -4.40 -4.33
CA GLN A 36 0.30 -3.21 -3.49
C GLN A 36 0.30 -1.90 -4.30
N ALA A 37 0.79 -1.88 -5.55
CA ALA A 37 0.77 -0.69 -6.40
C ALA A 37 -0.64 -0.25 -6.79
N ASN A 38 -1.59 -1.19 -6.80
CA ASN A 38 -2.96 -0.94 -7.23
C ASN A 38 -3.96 -0.82 -6.06
N TYR A 39 -3.62 -1.28 -4.87
CA TYR A 39 -4.50 -1.28 -3.69
C TYR A 39 -3.96 -0.42 -2.54
N CYS A 40 -4.85 0.31 -1.88
CA CYS A 40 -4.57 1.07 -0.66
C CYS A 40 -4.22 0.12 0.49
N ASN A 41 -3.35 0.55 1.39
CA ASN A 41 -3.09 -0.20 2.62
C ASN A 41 -4.39 -0.39 3.41
N ALA A 42 -4.63 -1.59 3.97
CA ALA A 42 -5.93 -1.99 4.51
C ALA A 42 -6.43 -1.16 5.69
N ASN A 43 -5.54 -0.42 6.36
CA ASN A 43 -5.85 0.35 7.57
C ASN A 43 -5.86 1.87 7.35
N ILE A 44 -6.13 2.35 6.13
CA ILE A 44 -6.19 3.79 5.83
C ILE A 44 -7.64 4.30 5.89
N THR A 45 -7.81 5.42 6.58
CA THR A 45 -9.03 6.25 6.57
C THR A 45 -8.69 7.66 6.05
N ILE A 46 -9.62 8.25 5.30
CA ILE A 46 -9.56 9.67 4.89
C ILE A 46 -10.84 10.31 5.43
N ASN A 47 -10.71 11.35 6.25
CA ASN A 47 -11.84 12.02 6.91
C ASN A 47 -12.82 11.03 7.60
N GLY A 48 -12.29 10.04 8.32
CA GLY A 48 -13.08 8.99 8.97
C GLY A 48 -13.63 7.91 8.04
N ILE A 49 -13.52 8.08 6.71
CA ILE A 49 -14.00 7.13 5.72
C ILE A 49 -12.94 6.08 5.43
N LYS A 50 -13.27 4.80 5.66
CA LYS A 50 -12.38 3.66 5.38
C LYS A 50 -12.20 3.47 3.87
N VAL A 51 -11.01 3.77 3.38
CA VAL A 51 -10.58 3.58 1.99
C VAL A 51 -9.50 2.50 1.84
N GLY A 52 -9.04 1.93 2.95
CA GLY A 52 -8.05 0.87 2.93
C GLY A 52 -8.52 -0.37 2.16
N GLY A 53 -7.61 -0.97 1.39
CA GLY A 53 -7.88 -2.12 0.52
C GLY A 53 -8.57 -1.78 -0.80
N LEU A 54 -8.99 -0.53 -1.03
CA LEU A 54 -9.59 -0.09 -2.30
C LEU A 54 -8.51 0.32 -3.31
N THR A 55 -8.82 0.29 -4.59
CA THR A 55 -7.98 0.96 -5.60
C THR A 55 -8.12 2.48 -5.50
N ALA A 56 -7.18 3.25 -6.06
CA ALA A 56 -7.28 4.72 -6.05
C ALA A 56 -8.59 5.23 -6.70
N VAL A 57 -9.07 4.53 -7.74
CA VAL A 57 -10.35 4.83 -8.41
C VAL A 57 -11.54 4.53 -7.51
N GLN A 58 -11.54 3.36 -6.86
CA GLN A 58 -12.60 2.98 -5.92
C GLN A 58 -12.62 3.88 -4.68
N ALA A 59 -11.44 4.31 -4.21
CA ALA A 59 -11.31 5.25 -3.10
C ALA A 59 -11.89 6.61 -3.50
N LEU A 60 -11.59 7.11 -4.71
CA LEU A 60 -12.14 8.37 -5.22
C LEU A 60 -13.67 8.31 -5.33
N GLN A 61 -14.22 7.28 -5.97
CA GLN A 61 -15.68 7.10 -6.07
C GLN A 61 -16.36 7.01 -4.70
N LYS A 62 -15.71 6.34 -3.74
CA LYS A 62 -16.23 6.26 -2.38
C LYS A 62 -16.20 7.61 -1.69
N LEU A 63 -15.15 8.40 -1.88
CA LEU A 63 -15.04 9.75 -1.32
C LEU A 63 -16.06 10.71 -1.94
N GLU A 64 -16.28 10.65 -3.26
CA GLU A 64 -17.29 11.45 -3.98
C GLU A 64 -18.72 11.18 -3.50
N THR A 65 -19.04 9.90 -3.28
CA THR A 65 -20.39 9.47 -2.89
C THR A 65 -20.68 9.63 -1.40
N THR A 66 -19.63 9.78 -0.57
CA THR A 66 -19.79 9.90 0.88
C THR A 66 -20.09 11.34 1.28
N VAL A 67 -21.08 11.49 2.16
CA VAL A 67 -21.40 12.76 2.79
C VAL A 67 -20.43 12.99 3.95
N LEU A 68 -19.78 14.15 3.96
CA LEU A 68 -18.85 14.58 4.99
C LEU A 68 -19.59 15.40 6.04
N LYS A 69 -19.49 14.94 7.28
CA LYS A 69 -19.98 15.66 8.46
C LYS A 69 -19.14 16.89 8.72
N ASN A 70 -19.77 18.05 8.80
CA ASN A 70 -19.09 19.31 9.08
C ASN A 70 -19.19 19.67 10.57
N GLU A 71 -18.70 18.75 11.40
CA GLU A 71 -18.76 18.86 12.86
C GLU A 71 -17.38 19.31 13.37
N VAL A 72 -17.34 20.34 14.23
CA VAL A 72 -16.10 20.83 14.85
C VAL A 72 -16.12 20.51 16.33
N TYR A 73 -15.10 19.78 16.79
CA TYR A 73 -14.92 19.37 18.18
C TYR A 73 -13.70 20.05 18.81
N GLY A 74 -13.77 20.29 20.11
CA GLY A 74 -12.64 20.68 20.96
C GLY A 74 -12.68 19.86 22.24
N GLY A 75 -11.76 18.89 22.34
CA GLY A 75 -11.92 17.79 23.30
C GLY A 75 -13.11 16.91 22.93
N GLU A 76 -13.92 16.54 23.92
CA GLU A 76 -15.13 15.74 23.72
C GLU A 76 -16.37 16.59 23.39
N GLN A 77 -16.25 17.91 23.38
CA GLN A 77 -17.38 18.81 23.17
C GLN A 77 -17.45 19.32 21.72
N GLN A 78 -18.63 19.19 21.11
CA GLN A 78 -18.94 19.74 19.79
C GLN A 78 -19.25 21.24 19.90
N PHE A 79 -18.56 22.05 19.10
CA PHE A 79 -18.71 23.51 19.07
C PHE A 79 -19.60 23.96 17.92
N LEU A 80 -19.53 23.28 16.77
CA LEU A 80 -20.29 23.60 15.57
C LEU A 80 -20.78 22.33 14.90
N ASP A 81 -22.01 22.39 14.40
CA ASP A 81 -22.61 21.39 13.52
C ASP A 81 -23.07 22.11 12.24
N GLY A 82 -22.24 22.06 11.20
CA GLY A 82 -22.55 22.66 9.91
C GLY A 82 -23.42 21.74 9.06
N GLU A 83 -23.94 22.26 7.94
CA GLU A 83 -24.64 21.42 6.98
C GLU A 83 -23.70 20.36 6.40
N ASP A 84 -24.16 19.10 6.42
CA ASP A 84 -23.49 17.96 5.82
C ASP A 84 -23.34 18.16 4.30
N THR A 85 -22.12 18.01 3.79
CA THR A 85 -21.84 18.25 2.37
C THR A 85 -21.27 17.01 1.69
N LYS A 86 -21.65 16.79 0.43
CA LYS A 86 -20.94 15.83 -0.42
C LYS A 86 -19.56 16.38 -0.72
N MET A 87 -18.55 15.53 -0.61
CA MET A 87 -17.19 15.94 -0.96
C MET A 87 -17.14 16.19 -2.47
N ALA A 88 -16.69 17.38 -2.86
CA ALA A 88 -16.57 17.80 -4.27
C ALA A 88 -15.33 17.19 -4.93
N PHE A 89 -15.12 15.88 -4.77
CA PHE A 89 -14.08 15.15 -5.48
C PHE A 89 -14.51 14.93 -6.92
N LEU A 90 -13.64 15.26 -7.87
CA LEU A 90 -13.84 15.01 -9.28
C LEU A 90 -12.81 13.99 -9.80
N ASP A 91 -13.06 13.44 -10.99
CA ASP A 91 -12.10 12.59 -11.70
C ASP A 91 -10.72 13.23 -11.85
N ASN A 92 -10.66 14.56 -11.97
CA ASN A 92 -9.43 15.33 -12.06
C ASN A 92 -8.60 15.30 -10.77
N ASP A 93 -9.20 14.91 -9.65
CA ASP A 93 -8.51 14.74 -8.36
C ASP A 93 -7.89 13.35 -8.20
N LEU A 94 -8.17 12.41 -9.12
CA LEU A 94 -7.58 11.07 -9.11
C LEU A 94 -6.04 11.08 -8.99
N PRO A 95 -5.28 11.94 -9.68
CA PRO A 95 -3.83 12.02 -9.51
C PRO A 95 -3.43 12.48 -8.12
N ALA A 96 -4.17 13.42 -7.53
CA ALA A 96 -3.92 13.94 -6.18
C ALA A 96 -4.24 12.87 -5.13
N VAL A 97 -5.38 12.19 -5.25
CA VAL A 97 -5.77 11.06 -4.39
C VAL A 97 -4.75 9.93 -4.51
N LYS A 98 -4.31 9.56 -5.71
CA LYS A 98 -3.26 8.57 -5.92
C LYS A 98 -1.94 8.96 -5.25
N LYS A 99 -1.57 10.25 -5.28
CA LYS A 99 -0.36 10.78 -4.62
C LYS A 99 -0.47 10.78 -3.09
N LEU A 100 -1.64 11.08 -2.54
CA LEU A 100 -1.90 11.01 -1.10
C LEU A 100 -1.85 9.56 -0.61
N LEU A 101 -2.52 8.65 -1.33
CA LEU A 101 -2.54 7.23 -1.02
C LEU A 101 -1.16 6.58 -1.14
N SER A 102 -0.37 6.96 -2.15
CA SER A 102 0.99 6.44 -2.32
C SER A 102 1.94 6.91 -1.23
N ARG A 103 1.75 8.10 -0.66
CA ARG A 103 2.51 8.58 0.51
C ARG A 103 2.19 7.79 1.78
N GLN A 104 0.96 7.34 1.94
CA GLN A 104 0.53 6.55 3.11
C GLN A 104 0.83 5.06 2.97
N LYS A 105 1.35 4.64 1.82
CA LYS A 105 1.72 3.25 1.56
C LYS A 105 2.97 2.88 2.37
N LYS A 106 2.78 2.10 3.43
CA LYS A 106 3.90 1.52 4.18
C LYS A 106 4.52 0.40 3.32
N PRO A 107 5.84 0.40 3.04
CA PRO A 107 6.48 -0.77 2.45
C PRO A 107 6.31 -1.95 3.40
N PHE A 108 6.07 -3.14 2.85
CA PHE A 108 5.86 -4.40 3.58
C PHE A 108 6.94 -4.71 4.63
N LEU A 109 8.13 -4.11 4.51
CA LEU A 109 9.25 -4.24 5.43
C LEU A 109 9.23 -3.24 6.60
N THR A 110 8.13 -2.50 6.80
CA THR A 110 8.00 -1.65 8.00
C THR A 110 7.70 -2.56 9.19
N LEU A 111 8.76 -2.94 9.92
CA LEU A 111 8.67 -3.54 11.24
C LEU A 111 8.08 -2.49 12.19
N GLU A 112 6.76 -2.46 12.35
CA GLU A 112 6.10 -1.62 13.35
C GLU A 112 6.26 -2.26 14.74
N GLY A 113 7.48 -2.10 15.25
CA GLY A 113 7.84 -2.23 16.64
C GLY A 113 8.68 -1.02 17.02
N SER A 114 8.14 0.19 16.91
CA SER A 114 8.69 1.36 17.60
C SER A 114 7.67 2.49 17.69
N LEU A 115 7.01 2.53 18.84
CA LEU A 115 6.55 3.70 19.60
C LEU A 115 5.47 4.61 18.99
N THR A 116 4.31 4.56 19.66
CA THR A 116 3.38 5.65 20.01
C THR A 116 3.30 6.87 19.11
#